data_AF-A0A927NEK7-F1
#
_entry.id   AF-A0A927NEK7-F1
#
_cell.length_a   1.000
_cell.length_b   1.000
_cell.length_c   1.000
_cell.angle_alpha   90.00
_cell.angle_beta   90.00
_cell.angle_gamma   90.00
#
_symmetry.space_group_name_H-M   'P 1'
#
loop_
_entity.id
_entity.type
_entity.pdbx_description
1 polymer ?
#
loop_
_entity_poly.entity_id
_entity_poly.type
_entity_poly.pdbx_seq_one_letter_code
_entity_poly.pdbx_strand_id
1 'polypeptide(L)'
;MKNKEEKKMKENKNKSESALVTKESFSAAFMLFSVLALLMLCTGSLIFGEVGSAIQAFLLSMFGYFAYPLFIGASYLFFMMLLEKRLVKNRKAGFVFATALIFAALIVHTAVTYAWPMDGYAEACFNAGENFTTATVTGWVGALIVMAVSSLISKVGAIVTFSLLCALSIYLFIVFVGKKSTEAKVKAPKKKKVKIASSGTNIAQEVAPANG
;
A
#
# COMPACT_ATOMS: atom_id res chain seq x y z
N MET A 1 11.49 -44.75 -1.63
CA MET A 1 11.35 -43.38 -2.17
C MET A 1 10.03 -42.71 -1.75
N LYS A 2 8.88 -43.39 -1.82
CA LYS A 2 7.54 -42.89 -1.42
C LYS A 2 7.48 -42.17 -0.05
N ASN A 3 8.15 -42.72 0.97
CA ASN A 3 8.13 -42.19 2.35
C ASN A 3 8.87 -40.84 2.52
N LYS A 4 9.77 -40.49 1.60
CA LYS A 4 10.53 -39.21 1.65
C LYS A 4 9.76 -38.06 1.01
N GLU A 5 8.94 -38.36 0.00
CA GLU A 5 8.06 -37.39 -0.66
C GLU A 5 6.85 -37.04 0.20
N GLU A 6 6.22 -38.02 0.85
CA GLU A 6 5.12 -37.78 1.79
C GLU A 6 5.55 -36.93 2.99
N LYS A 7 6.78 -37.15 3.50
CA LYS A 7 7.33 -36.35 4.60
C LYS A 7 7.58 -34.90 4.18
N LYS A 8 8.15 -34.67 2.98
CA LYS A 8 8.33 -33.32 2.41
C LYS A 8 7.01 -32.59 2.14
N MET A 9 5.98 -33.32 1.69
CA MET A 9 4.67 -32.73 1.39
C MET A 9 3.93 -32.30 2.66
N LYS A 10 4.00 -33.11 3.74
CA LYS A 10 3.47 -32.76 5.06
C LYS A 10 4.24 -31.60 5.71
N GLU A 11 5.56 -31.58 5.59
CA GLU A 11 6.40 -30.49 6.12
C GLU A 11 6.12 -29.15 5.39
N ASN A 12 5.99 -29.17 4.06
CA ASN A 12 5.61 -27.98 3.29
C ASN A 12 4.19 -27.51 3.63
N LYS A 13 3.24 -28.43 3.84
CA LYS A 13 1.86 -28.09 4.20
C LYS A 13 1.80 -27.44 5.59
N ASN A 14 2.45 -28.06 6.60
CA ASN A 14 2.51 -27.50 7.95
C ASN A 14 3.23 -26.14 7.99
N LYS A 15 4.30 -25.96 7.19
CA LYS A 15 4.99 -24.68 7.05
C LYS A 15 4.10 -23.61 6.40
N SER A 16 3.28 -23.99 5.41
CA SER A 16 2.33 -23.06 4.78
C SER A 16 1.18 -22.68 5.71
N GLU A 17 0.62 -23.61 6.47
CA GLU A 17 -0.47 -23.34 7.42
C GLU A 17 0.01 -22.47 8.59
N SER A 18 1.16 -22.79 9.18
CA SER A 18 1.75 -21.96 10.25
C SER A 18 2.11 -20.55 9.77
N ALA A 19 2.61 -20.40 8.53
CA ALA A 19 2.88 -19.10 7.93
C ALA A 19 1.59 -18.30 7.66
N LEU A 20 0.49 -18.96 7.29
CA LEU A 20 -0.82 -18.32 7.09
C LEU A 20 -1.40 -17.82 8.42
N VAL A 21 -1.44 -18.66 9.45
CA VAL A 21 -1.96 -18.29 10.78
C VAL A 21 -1.17 -17.11 11.39
N THR A 22 0.15 -17.13 11.25
CA THR A 22 1.02 -16.04 11.74
C THR A 22 0.75 -14.74 10.98
N LYS A 23 0.55 -14.83 9.66
CA LYS A 23 0.31 -13.67 8.79
C LYS A 23 -1.04 -13.02 9.06
N GLU A 24 -2.10 -13.80 9.25
CA GLU A 24 -3.44 -13.32 9.61
C GLU A 24 -3.42 -12.58 10.95
N SER A 25 -2.83 -13.22 11.98
CA SER A 25 -2.71 -12.65 13.32
C SER A 25 -1.91 -11.34 13.33
N PHE A 26 -0.81 -11.30 12.56
CA PHE A 26 0.00 -10.10 12.40
C PHE A 26 -0.80 -8.97 11.75
N SER A 27 -1.46 -9.21 10.62
CA SER A 27 -2.27 -8.16 9.97
C SER A 27 -3.45 -7.68 10.83
N ALA A 28 -4.07 -8.57 11.61
CA ALA A 28 -5.17 -8.20 12.50
C ALA A 28 -4.68 -7.28 13.62
N ALA A 29 -3.56 -7.61 14.28
CA ALA A 29 -2.97 -6.79 15.33
C ALA A 29 -2.56 -5.40 14.81
N PHE A 30 -1.90 -5.35 13.65
CA PHE A 30 -1.48 -4.09 13.03
C PHE A 30 -2.64 -3.26 12.52
N MET A 31 -3.71 -3.88 12.02
CA MET A 31 -4.94 -3.17 11.66
C MET A 31 -5.55 -2.50 12.89
N LEU A 32 -5.70 -3.23 13.99
CA LEU A 32 -6.24 -2.69 15.24
C LEU A 32 -5.37 -1.54 15.75
N PHE A 33 -4.05 -1.72 15.79
CA PHE A 33 -3.12 -0.67 16.18
C PHE A 33 -3.25 0.57 15.29
N SER A 34 -3.31 0.40 13.97
CA SER A 34 -3.43 1.51 13.02
C SER A 34 -4.75 2.26 13.17
N VAL A 35 -5.86 1.56 13.41
CA VAL A 35 -7.17 2.18 13.61
C VAL A 35 -7.22 2.91 14.95
N LEU A 36 -6.67 2.33 16.02
CA LEU A 36 -6.58 2.98 17.33
C LEU A 36 -5.71 4.24 17.28
N ALA A 37 -4.54 4.16 16.63
CA ALA A 37 -3.65 5.30 16.44
C ALA A 37 -4.35 6.42 15.63
N LEU A 38 -5.06 6.06 14.57
CA LEU A 38 -5.84 7.02 13.77
C LEU A 38 -6.97 7.66 14.57
N LEU A 39 -7.67 6.87 15.38
CA LEU A 39 -8.74 7.36 16.23
C LEU A 39 -8.17 8.33 17.27
N MET A 40 -7.07 8.00 17.95
CA MET A 40 -6.38 8.91 18.86
C MET A 40 -5.90 10.19 18.15
N LEU A 41 -5.39 10.08 16.92
CA LEU A 41 -4.96 11.22 16.12
C LEU A 41 -6.12 12.16 15.80
N CYS A 42 -7.29 11.62 15.49
CA CYS A 42 -8.50 12.40 15.16
C CYS A 42 -9.21 12.96 16.39
N THR A 43 -9.25 12.23 17.51
CA THR A 43 -10.04 12.61 18.68
C THR A 43 -9.23 13.29 19.77
N GLY A 44 -7.93 13.08 19.83
CA GLY A 44 -7.07 13.60 20.88
C GLY A 44 -7.56 13.22 22.27
N SER A 45 -7.94 14.24 23.05
CA SER A 45 -8.44 14.08 24.41
C SER A 45 -9.89 13.61 24.53
N LEU A 46 -10.65 13.56 23.43
CA LEU A 46 -12.10 13.34 23.50
C LEU A 46 -12.51 11.93 23.99
N ILE A 47 -11.73 10.89 23.63
CA ILE A 47 -12.05 9.49 23.98
C ILE A 47 -11.10 8.93 25.05
N PHE A 48 -9.82 9.29 24.98
CA PHE A 48 -8.77 8.73 25.84
C PHE A 48 -8.16 9.75 26.80
N GLY A 49 -8.76 10.94 26.93
CA GLY A 49 -8.29 11.99 27.83
C GLY A 49 -6.84 12.38 27.57
N GLU A 50 -6.07 12.57 28.64
CA GLU A 50 -4.66 12.99 28.57
C GLU A 50 -3.78 12.01 27.78
N VAL A 51 -4.02 10.70 27.92
CA VAL A 51 -3.26 9.67 27.19
C VAL A 51 -3.47 9.79 25.68
N GLY A 52 -4.71 10.02 25.24
CA GLY A 52 -5.02 10.24 23.83
C GLY A 52 -4.35 11.48 23.27
N SER A 53 -4.34 12.58 24.04
CA SER A 53 -3.66 13.82 23.67
C SER A 53 -2.15 13.64 23.57
N ALA A 54 -1.54 12.91 24.51
CA ALA A 54 -0.10 12.63 24.48
C ALA A 54 0.29 11.79 23.25
N ILE A 55 -0.53 10.80 22.90
CA ILE A 55 -0.30 9.99 21.71
C ILE A 55 -0.52 10.81 20.43
N GLN A 56 -1.56 11.65 20.37
CA GLN A 56 -1.76 12.56 19.24
C GLN A 56 -0.55 13.48 19.06
N ALA A 57 -0.12 14.15 20.13
CA ALA A 57 1.05 15.02 20.13
C ALA A 57 2.29 14.26 19.63
N PHE A 58 2.58 13.08 20.20
CA PHE A 58 3.70 12.25 19.77
C PHE A 58 3.64 11.86 18.29
N LEU A 59 2.49 11.40 17.79
CA LEU A 59 2.32 11.00 16.39
C LEU A 59 2.50 12.19 15.44
N LEU A 60 2.01 13.36 15.84
CA LEU A 60 2.11 14.59 15.07
C LEU A 60 3.52 15.19 15.14
N SER A 61 4.23 15.05 16.26
CA SER A 61 5.65 15.36 16.41
C SER A 61 6.51 14.47 15.53
N MET A 62 6.23 13.16 15.46
CA MET A 62 7.01 12.21 14.68
C MET A 62 6.75 12.33 13.18
N PHE A 63 5.49 12.36 12.76
CA PHE A 63 5.08 12.22 11.36
C PHE A 63 4.37 13.46 10.80
N GLY A 64 4.05 14.45 11.62
CA GLY A 64 3.34 15.65 11.18
C GLY A 64 1.91 15.35 10.72
N TYR A 65 1.34 16.27 9.94
CA TYR A 65 0.04 16.05 9.29
C TYR A 65 0.03 14.85 8.33
N PHE A 66 1.19 14.40 7.85
CA PHE A 66 1.33 13.20 7.04
C PHE A 66 0.96 11.92 7.82
N ALA A 67 0.88 11.96 9.16
CA ALA A 67 0.37 10.88 9.98
C ALA A 67 -1.04 10.43 9.54
N TYR A 68 -1.93 11.36 9.17
CA TYR A 68 -3.30 11.03 8.76
C TYR A 68 -3.35 10.11 7.53
N PRO A 69 -2.84 10.52 6.35
CA PRO A 69 -2.84 9.63 5.18
C PRO A 69 -1.99 8.37 5.41
N LEU A 70 -0.94 8.43 6.25
CA LEU A 70 -0.13 7.27 6.61
C LEU A 70 -0.96 6.19 7.32
N PHE A 71 -1.68 6.53 8.39
CA PHE A 71 -2.49 5.57 9.14
C PHE A 71 -3.79 5.17 8.42
N ILE A 72 -4.38 6.06 7.61
CA ILE A 72 -5.49 5.69 6.71
C ILE A 72 -5.00 4.65 5.68
N GLY A 73 -3.86 4.92 5.05
CA GLY A 73 -3.25 4.01 4.08
C GLY A 73 -2.90 2.68 4.73
N ALA A 74 -2.21 2.70 5.88
CA ALA A 74 -1.79 1.51 6.60
C ALA A 74 -2.98 0.64 7.03
N SER A 75 -4.02 1.24 7.63
CA SER A 75 -5.24 0.50 8.02
C SER A 75 -5.92 -0.15 6.82
N TYR A 76 -6.03 0.56 5.69
CA TYR A 76 -6.54 -0.02 4.44
C TYR A 76 -5.66 -1.16 3.91
N LEU A 77 -4.32 -1.00 3.99
CA LEU A 77 -3.38 -2.02 3.56
C LEU A 77 -3.51 -3.31 4.38
N PHE A 78 -3.58 -3.19 5.71
CA PHE A 78 -3.76 -4.34 6.61
C PHE A 78 -5.13 -4.97 6.46
N PHE A 79 -6.19 -4.17 6.29
CA PHE A 79 -7.54 -4.69 6.04
C PHE A 79 -7.62 -5.50 4.75
N MET A 80 -7.03 -5.01 3.66
CA MET A 80 -6.99 -5.76 2.40
C MET A 80 -6.11 -7.01 2.47
N MET A 81 -5.07 -6.99 3.31
CA MET A 81 -4.23 -8.17 3.59
C MET A 81 -5.02 -9.27 4.33
N LEU A 82 -5.94 -8.90 5.24
CA LEU A 82 -6.86 -9.84 5.89
C LEU A 82 -7.86 -10.46 4.91
N LEU A 83 -8.37 -9.68 3.96
CA LEU A 83 -9.32 -10.16 2.96
C LEU A 83 -8.67 -11.04 1.88
N GLU A 84 -7.34 -11.25 1.93
CA GLU A 84 -6.51 -11.83 0.87
C GLU A 84 -6.73 -11.24 -0.53
N LYS A 85 -7.38 -10.07 -0.59
CA LYS A 85 -7.68 -9.38 -1.84
C LYS A 85 -6.40 -8.75 -2.35
N ARG A 86 -6.19 -8.81 -3.66
CA ARG A 86 -5.02 -8.18 -4.28
C ARG A 86 -5.11 -6.66 -4.12
N LEU A 87 -4.36 -6.16 -3.15
CA LEU A 87 -4.16 -4.76 -2.76
C LEU A 87 -4.07 -3.77 -3.92
N VAL A 88 -3.36 -4.14 -4.99
CA VAL A 88 -3.30 -3.39 -6.23
C VAL A 88 -3.00 -4.38 -7.34
N LYS A 89 -3.67 -4.28 -8.49
CA LYS A 89 -3.37 -5.11 -9.67
C LYS A 89 -1.90 -4.98 -10.09
N ASN A 90 -1.30 -3.80 -9.86
CA ASN A 90 0.12 -3.53 -10.06
C ASN A 90 0.76 -2.96 -8.78
N ARG A 91 1.32 -3.85 -7.94
CA ARG A 91 2.00 -3.45 -6.69
C ARG A 91 3.14 -2.45 -6.92
N LYS A 92 3.82 -2.55 -8.07
CA LYS A 92 4.91 -1.61 -8.44
C LYS A 92 4.38 -0.20 -8.65
N ALA A 93 3.26 -0.06 -9.36
CA ALA A 93 2.61 1.24 -9.55
C ALA A 93 2.16 1.83 -8.21
N GLY A 94 1.55 1.03 -7.34
CA GLY A 94 1.15 1.49 -6.00
C GLY A 94 2.34 1.98 -5.15
N PHE A 95 3.45 1.24 -5.16
CA PHE A 95 4.67 1.65 -4.46
C PHE A 95 5.22 2.98 -5.00
N VAL A 96 5.37 3.10 -6.32
CA VAL A 96 5.89 4.32 -6.95
C VAL A 96 4.98 5.52 -6.69
N PHE A 97 3.66 5.33 -6.69
CA PHE A 97 2.71 6.38 -6.33
C PHE A 97 2.87 6.82 -4.88
N ALA A 98 3.01 5.89 -3.93
CA ALA A 98 3.27 6.22 -2.54
C ALA A 98 4.58 6.99 -2.37
N THR A 99 5.63 6.60 -3.10
CA THR A 99 6.91 7.34 -3.12
C THR A 99 6.74 8.77 -3.65
N ALA A 100 5.95 8.97 -4.71
CA ALA A 100 5.65 10.31 -5.23
C ALA A 100 4.96 11.18 -4.18
N LEU A 101 3.99 10.63 -3.43
CA LEU A 101 3.32 11.35 -2.33
C LEU A 101 4.29 11.73 -1.21
N ILE A 102 5.25 10.87 -0.87
CA ILE A 102 6.28 11.17 0.13
C ILE A 102 7.15 12.35 -0.35
N PHE A 103 7.63 12.33 -1.59
CA PHE A 103 8.42 13.46 -2.12
C PHE A 103 7.59 14.74 -2.19
N ALA A 104 6.32 14.67 -2.60
CA ALA A 104 5.42 15.82 -2.56
C ALA A 104 5.27 16.38 -1.14
N ALA A 105 5.09 15.52 -0.13
CA ALA A 105 5.01 15.94 1.26
C ALA A 105 6.33 16.58 1.76
N LEU A 106 7.49 16.05 1.35
CA LEU A 106 8.80 16.64 1.68
C LEU A 106 9.00 18.01 1.03
N ILE A 107 8.58 18.21 -0.23
CA ILE A 107 8.61 19.52 -0.89
C ILE A 107 7.79 20.54 -0.09
N VAL A 108 6.55 20.18 0.26
CA VAL A 108 5.66 21.06 1.01
C VAL A 108 6.19 21.31 2.42
N HIS A 109 6.76 20.29 3.09
CA HIS A 109 7.43 20.45 4.38
C HIS A 109 8.57 21.46 4.28
N THR A 110 9.54 21.26 3.37
CA THR A 110 10.70 22.17 3.22
C THR A 110 10.28 23.59 2.82
N ALA A 111 9.21 23.74 2.04
CA ALA A 111 8.70 25.06 1.66
C ALA A 111 8.08 25.79 2.86
N VAL A 112 7.25 25.11 3.67
CA VAL A 112 6.61 25.70 4.85
C VAL A 112 7.64 26.06 5.93
N THR A 113 8.67 25.24 6.11
CA THR A 113 9.72 25.45 7.11
C THR A 113 10.97 26.14 6.52
N TYR A 114 10.86 26.73 5.34
CA TYR A 114 12.01 27.29 4.61
C TYR A 114 12.79 28.30 5.44
N ALA A 115 12.09 29.15 6.20
CA ALA A 115 12.67 30.19 7.03
C ALA A 115 13.26 29.70 8.36
N TRP A 116 13.05 28.44 8.75
CA TRP A 116 13.47 27.93 10.07
C TRP A 116 14.98 27.73 10.12
N PRO A 117 15.67 27.98 11.25
CA PRO A 117 17.09 27.69 11.35
C PRO A 117 17.36 26.18 11.18
N MET A 118 18.53 25.83 10.62
CA MET A 118 18.94 24.42 10.49
C MET A 118 19.49 23.86 11.80
N ASP A 119 20.02 24.73 12.67
CA ASP A 119 20.38 24.36 14.03
C ASP A 119 19.10 24.05 14.83
N GLY A 120 19.08 22.91 15.51
CA GLY A 120 17.89 22.41 16.22
C GLY A 120 16.67 22.09 15.33
N TYR A 121 16.81 22.01 14.00
CA TYR A 121 15.66 21.94 13.09
C TYR A 121 14.74 20.73 13.31
N ALA A 122 15.29 19.54 13.52
CA ALA A 122 14.48 18.36 13.79
C ALA A 122 13.75 18.46 15.14
N GLU A 123 14.42 18.98 16.17
CA GLU A 123 13.79 19.22 17.47
C GLU A 123 12.67 20.25 17.37
N ALA A 124 12.89 21.35 16.64
CA ALA A 124 11.84 22.33 16.36
C ALA A 124 10.64 21.70 15.65
N CYS A 125 10.86 20.80 14.69
CA CYS A 125 9.79 20.07 14.02
C CYS A 125 9.06 19.08 14.94
N PHE A 126 9.76 18.49 15.92
CA PHE A 126 9.18 17.62 16.94
C PHE A 126 8.32 18.42 17.92
N ASN A 127 8.86 19.50 18.49
CA ASN A 127 8.16 20.36 19.45
C ASN A 127 6.94 21.04 18.80
N ALA A 128 7.04 21.40 17.52
CA ALA A 128 5.91 21.94 16.77
C ALA A 128 4.72 20.96 16.68
N GLY A 129 4.95 19.65 16.79
CA GLY A 129 3.88 18.65 16.81
C GLY A 129 3.19 18.45 18.16
N GLU A 130 3.69 19.06 19.24
CA GLU A 130 3.02 18.99 20.56
C GLU A 130 1.62 19.61 20.52
N ASN A 131 1.44 20.63 19.66
CA ASN A 131 0.15 21.25 19.40
C ASN A 131 -0.33 20.95 17.98
N PHE A 132 -1.62 20.63 17.87
CA PHE A 132 -2.21 20.26 16.59
C PHE A 132 -2.04 21.33 15.50
N THR A 133 -2.17 22.61 15.87
CA THR A 133 -2.17 23.74 14.92
C THR A 133 -0.77 24.13 14.42
N THR A 134 0.28 23.80 15.18
CA THR A 134 1.66 24.17 14.85
C THR A 134 2.42 23.06 14.15
N ALA A 135 1.85 21.87 14.05
CA ALA A 135 2.52 20.72 13.50
C ALA A 135 3.04 20.94 12.09
N THR A 136 4.19 20.35 11.79
CA THR A 136 4.77 20.41 10.45
C THR A 136 4.16 19.32 9.56
N VAL A 137 4.39 19.42 8.24
CA VAL A 137 3.77 18.51 7.27
C VAL A 137 4.19 17.05 7.48
N THR A 138 5.49 16.80 7.70
CA THR A 138 6.07 15.45 7.83
C THR A 138 6.75 15.17 9.17
N GLY A 139 6.61 16.08 10.15
CA GLY A 139 7.16 15.92 11.50
C GLY A 139 8.69 15.80 11.53
N TRP A 140 9.18 15.25 12.64
CA TRP A 140 10.59 14.97 12.90
C TRP A 140 11.21 14.03 11.85
N VAL A 141 10.49 13.00 11.41
CA VAL A 141 11.02 12.04 10.43
C VAL A 141 11.32 12.72 9.10
N GLY A 142 10.39 13.53 8.58
CA GLY A 142 10.67 14.29 7.36
C GLY A 142 11.73 15.36 7.58
N ALA A 143 11.81 15.94 8.77
CA ALA A 143 12.85 16.91 9.10
C ALA A 143 14.26 16.30 8.99
N LEU A 144 14.46 15.05 9.46
CA LEU A 144 15.73 14.32 9.29
C LEU A 144 16.12 14.17 7.81
N ILE A 145 15.15 13.80 6.96
CA ILE A 145 15.41 13.63 5.52
C ILE A 145 15.77 14.97 4.89
N VAL A 146 15.06 16.04 5.23
CA VAL A 146 15.32 17.39 4.71
C VAL A 146 16.69 17.89 5.18
N MET A 147 17.08 17.67 6.43
CA MET A 147 18.42 18.03 6.93
C MET A 147 19.51 17.27 6.18
N ALA A 148 19.35 15.95 6.00
CA ALA A 148 20.35 15.12 5.32
C ALA A 148 20.59 15.56 3.87
N VAL A 149 19.55 16.01 3.16
CA VAL A 149 19.71 16.53 1.79
C VAL A 149 20.20 17.98 1.80
N SER A 150 19.70 18.80 2.73
CA SER A 150 20.05 20.22 2.81
C SER A 150 21.50 20.45 3.22
N SER A 151 22.11 19.55 4.00
CA SER A 151 23.52 19.61 4.36
C SER A 151 24.46 19.36 3.17
N LEU A 152 23.98 18.68 2.11
CA LEU A 152 24.77 18.38 0.92
C LEU A 152 24.71 19.50 -0.15
N ILE A 153 23.58 20.20 -0.28
CA ILE A 153 23.34 21.10 -1.43
C ILE A 153 22.82 22.49 -1.04
N SER A 154 22.16 22.65 0.12
CA SER A 154 21.28 23.77 0.56
C SER A 154 19.79 23.44 0.51
N LYS A 155 18.97 24.24 1.21
CA LYS A 155 17.50 24.11 1.24
C LYS A 155 16.85 24.24 -0.14
N VAL A 156 17.31 25.21 -0.93
CA VAL A 156 16.81 25.42 -2.30
C VAL A 156 17.15 24.19 -3.14
N GLY A 157 18.38 23.68 -3.01
CA GLY A 157 18.81 22.44 -3.65
C GLY A 157 17.97 21.23 -3.24
N ALA A 158 17.58 21.13 -1.97
CA ALA A 158 16.73 20.06 -1.46
C ALA A 158 15.34 20.09 -2.12
N ILE A 159 14.70 21.28 -2.23
CA ILE A 159 13.40 21.44 -2.90
C ILE A 159 13.49 21.00 -4.37
N VAL A 160 14.53 21.44 -5.09
CA VAL A 160 14.75 21.06 -6.49
C VAL A 160 14.96 19.56 -6.63
N THR A 161 15.75 18.95 -5.73
CA THR A 161 16.02 17.51 -5.72
C THR A 161 14.75 16.70 -5.48
N PHE A 162 13.97 17.04 -4.46
CA PHE A 162 12.70 16.36 -4.19
C PHE A 162 11.70 16.54 -5.33
N SER A 163 11.69 17.71 -6.00
CA SER A 163 10.84 17.97 -7.16
C SER A 163 11.18 17.06 -8.34
N LEU A 164 12.48 16.90 -8.64
CA LEU A 164 12.93 15.97 -9.69
C LEU A 164 12.57 14.51 -9.36
N LEU A 165 12.77 14.09 -8.11
CA LEU A 165 12.41 12.74 -7.66
C LEU A 165 10.89 12.50 -7.68
N CYS A 166 10.10 13.52 -7.33
CA CYS A 166 8.65 13.48 -7.43
C CYS A 166 8.21 13.34 -8.90
N ALA A 167 8.72 14.19 -9.79
CA ALA A 167 8.41 14.14 -11.22
C ALA A 167 8.80 12.79 -11.85
N LEU A 168 9.99 12.27 -11.50
CA LEU A 168 10.43 10.94 -11.92
C LEU A 168 9.48 9.84 -11.42
N SER A 169 9.03 9.91 -10.17
CA SER A 169 8.10 8.94 -9.60
C SER A 169 6.74 8.99 -10.31
N ILE A 170 6.21 10.20 -10.60
CA ILE A 170 4.97 10.36 -11.35
C ILE A 170 5.11 9.80 -12.77
N TYR A 171 6.23 10.08 -13.45
CA TYR A 171 6.50 9.52 -14.78
C TYR A 171 6.53 7.99 -14.76
N LEU A 172 7.27 7.39 -13.82
CA LEU A 172 7.32 5.94 -13.66
C LEU A 172 5.94 5.35 -13.33
N PHE A 173 5.14 6.03 -12.51
CA PHE A 173 3.76 5.61 -12.23
C PHE A 173 2.92 5.56 -13.50
N ILE A 174 2.96 6.60 -14.34
CA ILE A 174 2.25 6.64 -15.62
C ILE A 174 2.70 5.50 -16.52
N VAL A 175 3.99 5.23 -16.61
CA VAL A 175 4.52 4.10 -17.40
C VAL A 175 4.02 2.75 -16.88
N PHE A 176 4.05 2.53 -15.55
CA PHE A 176 3.59 1.27 -14.95
C PHE A 176 2.08 1.06 -15.03
N VAL A 177 1.28 2.12 -14.99
CA VAL A 177 -0.17 2.06 -15.17
C VAL A 177 -0.54 1.92 -16.65
N GLY A 178 0.17 2.64 -17.53
CA GLY A 178 -0.02 2.68 -18.98
C GLY A 178 0.43 1.42 -19.72
N LYS A 179 1.22 0.53 -19.09
CA LYS A 179 1.64 -0.78 -19.64
C LYS A 179 0.49 -1.79 -19.81
N LYS A 180 -0.75 -1.33 -19.93
CA LYS A 180 -1.97 -2.15 -19.98
C LYS A 180 -2.42 -2.58 -21.39
N SER A 181 -1.70 -2.22 -22.46
CA SER A 181 -2.22 -2.42 -23.83
C SER A 181 -1.21 -2.85 -24.90
N THR A 182 -0.14 -3.58 -24.55
CA THR A 182 0.72 -4.22 -25.56
C THR A 182 0.84 -5.73 -25.40
N GLU A 183 0.61 -6.29 -24.20
CA GLU A 183 0.64 -7.76 -24.00
C GLU A 183 -0.74 -8.42 -24.08
N ALA A 184 -1.83 -7.65 -24.12
CA ALA A 184 -3.19 -8.18 -24.25
C ALA A 184 -3.65 -8.43 -25.71
N LYS A 185 -2.88 -7.99 -26.72
CA LYS A 185 -3.21 -8.21 -28.15
C LYS A 185 -2.48 -9.39 -28.81
N VAL A 186 -1.62 -10.13 -28.11
CA VAL A 186 -0.90 -11.30 -28.69
C VAL A 186 -1.54 -12.65 -28.34
N LYS A 187 -2.58 -12.71 -27.49
CA LYS A 187 -3.38 -13.93 -27.32
C LYS A 187 -4.68 -13.83 -28.11
N ALA A 188 -4.57 -14.07 -29.42
CA ALA A 188 -5.70 -14.36 -30.29
C ALA A 188 -6.58 -15.49 -29.68
N PRO A 189 -7.91 -15.44 -29.86
CA PRO A 189 -8.82 -16.41 -29.24
C PRO A 189 -8.54 -17.82 -29.76
N LYS A 190 -8.26 -18.76 -28.84
CA LYS A 190 -8.26 -20.19 -29.17
C LYS A 190 -9.66 -20.56 -29.67
N LYS A 191 -9.76 -20.94 -30.95
CA LYS A 191 -10.97 -21.50 -31.58
C LYS A 191 -11.63 -22.52 -30.64
N LYS A 192 -12.90 -22.29 -30.32
CA LYS A 192 -13.79 -23.25 -29.67
C LYS A 192 -13.91 -24.45 -30.61
N LYS A 193 -13.18 -25.55 -30.33
CA LYS A 193 -13.45 -26.83 -30.98
C LYS A 193 -14.83 -27.29 -30.52
N VAL A 194 -15.83 -27.17 -31.39
CA VAL A 194 -17.12 -27.84 -31.22
C VAL A 194 -16.81 -29.34 -31.20
N LYS A 195 -16.99 -29.94 -30.02
CA LYS A 195 -16.93 -31.39 -29.84
C LYS A 195 -18.29 -31.92 -30.28
N ILE A 196 -18.40 -32.38 -31.52
CA ILE A 196 -19.53 -33.22 -31.93
C ILE A 196 -19.33 -34.53 -31.17
N ALA A 197 -20.05 -34.68 -30.07
CA ALA A 197 -20.12 -35.93 -29.34
C ALA A 197 -21.16 -36.80 -30.03
N SER A 198 -20.70 -37.83 -30.72
CA SER A 198 -21.52 -38.99 -31.06
C SER A 198 -21.95 -39.66 -29.75
N SER A 199 -23.26 -39.74 -29.52
CA SER A 199 -23.84 -40.66 -28.56
C SER A 199 -25.08 -41.24 -29.24
N GLY A 200 -24.97 -42.50 -29.65
CA GLY A 200 -26.11 -43.27 -30.12
C GLY A 200 -26.95 -43.75 -28.94
N THR A 201 -28.26 -43.90 -29.15
CA THR A 201 -29.00 -45.17 -29.03
C THR A 201 -30.51 -44.89 -29.12
N ASN A 202 -31.13 -45.61 -30.06
CA ASN A 202 -32.55 -45.95 -30.30
C ASN A 202 -33.62 -45.53 -29.29
N ILE A 203 -34.78 -45.05 -29.77
CA ILE A 203 -36.05 -45.82 -29.80
C ILE A 203 -37.21 -45.06 -30.53
N ALA A 204 -37.92 -45.84 -31.37
CA ALA A 204 -39.36 -45.86 -31.64
C ALA A 204 -40.06 -44.78 -32.52
N GLN A 205 -41.06 -45.30 -33.27
CA GLN A 205 -42.06 -44.70 -34.18
C GLN A 205 -41.54 -44.29 -35.58
N GLU A 206 -42.15 -44.66 -36.71
CA GLU A 206 -43.52 -45.10 -36.97
C GLU A 206 -43.58 -45.94 -38.27
N VAL A 207 -44.48 -46.92 -38.29
CA VAL A 207 -44.84 -47.78 -39.41
C VAL A 207 -45.83 -47.05 -40.31
N ALA A 208 -45.59 -47.01 -41.64
CA ALA A 208 -46.65 -47.04 -42.67
C ALA A 208 -46.06 -47.33 -44.07
N PRO A 209 -46.83 -47.94 -45.00
CA PRO A 209 -46.30 -48.92 -45.96
C PRO A 209 -46.26 -48.46 -47.43
N ALA A 210 -45.47 -49.20 -48.20
CA ALA A 210 -45.65 -49.71 -49.57
C ALA A 210 -46.46 -48.90 -50.61
N ASN A 211 -45.83 -48.61 -51.75
CA ASN A 211 -46.20 -49.07 -53.12
C ASN A 211 -45.84 -48.04 -54.19
N GLY A 212 -45.29 -48.51 -55.31
CA GLY A 212 -45.13 -47.78 -56.57
C GLY A 212 -43.73 -47.83 -57.15
#